data_AF-A0A937ZW85-F1
#
_entry.id   AF-A0A937ZW85-F1
#
_cell.length_a   1.000
_cell.length_b   1.000
_cell.length_c   1.000
_cell.angle_alpha   90.00
_cell.angle_beta   90.00
_cell.angle_gamma   90.00
#
_symmetry.space_group_name_H-M   'P 1'
#
loop_
_entity.id
_entity.type
_entity.pdbx_description
1 polymer ?
#
loop_
_entity_poly.entity_id
_entity_poly.type
_entity_poly.pdbx_seq_one_letter_code
_entity_poly.pdbx_strand_id
1 'polypeptide(L)' 'MVDLRESLPAVQRLALAYAPGRVREPTLALLALDSRLAGILRSASEPMLAQIRLAWWRDMLAREAAERPGDEPVLAL' A
#
# COMPACT_ATOMS: atom_id res chain seq x y z
N MET A 1 15.33 -3.99 -0.07
CA MET A 1 14.15 -3.13 -0.23
C MET A 1 13.34 -3.66 -1.39
N VAL A 2 12.11 -4.12 -1.16
CA VAL A 2 11.20 -4.53 -2.23
C VAL A 2 10.87 -3.29 -3.07
N ASP A 3 11.02 -3.35 -4.39
CA ASP A 3 10.58 -2.25 -5.26
C ASP A 3 9.05 -2.24 -5.29
N LEU A 4 8.44 -1.23 -4.66
CA LEU A 4 6.99 -1.06 -4.61
C LEU A 4 6.36 -1.00 -6.00
N ARG A 5 7.11 -0.62 -7.03
CA ARG A 5 6.61 -0.60 -8.41
C ARG A 5 6.30 -1.99 -8.92
N GLU A 6 7.05 -3.01 -8.50
CA GLU A 6 6.82 -4.40 -8.90
C GLU A 6 5.53 -4.96 -8.30
N SER A 7 5.09 -4.42 -7.15
CA SER A 7 3.82 -4.80 -6.52
C SER A 7 2.59 -4.34 -7.31
N LEU A 8 2.74 -3.35 -8.20
CA LEU A 8 1.63 -2.75 -8.94
C LEU A 8 1.28 -3.59 -10.17
N PRO A 9 -0.02 -3.75 -10.52
CA PRO A 9 -0.45 -4.25 -11.82
C PRO A 9 0.11 -3.44 -12.99
N ALA A 10 0.23 -4.08 -14.16
CA ALA A 10 0.84 -3.47 -15.34
C ALA A 10 0.23 -2.12 -15.74
N VAL A 11 -1.10 -1.99 -15.67
CA VAL A 11 -1.82 -0.75 -16.00
C VAL A 11 -1.48 0.38 -15.02
N GLN A 12 -1.33 0.06 -13.72
CA GLN A 12 -0.96 1.04 -12.71
C GLN A 12 0.49 1.49 -12.86
N ARG A 13 1.41 0.59 -13.22
CA ARG A 13 2.80 0.96 -13.57
C ARG A 13 2.86 1.89 -14.78
N LEU A 14 2.02 1.65 -15.80
CA LEU A 14 1.92 2.52 -16.96
C LEU A 14 1.42 3.91 -16.55
N ALA A 15 0.33 4.01 -15.79
CA ALA A 15 -0.19 5.28 -15.30
C ALA A 15 0.86 6.06 -14.50
N LEU A 16 1.63 5.38 -13.64
CA LEU A 16 2.71 5.97 -12.86
C LEU A 16 3.86 6.53 -13.73
N ALA A 17 4.16 5.87 -14.85
CA ALA A 17 5.18 6.34 -15.79
C ALA A 17 4.80 7.69 -16.43
N TYR A 18 3.51 7.93 -16.67
CA TYR A 18 2.98 9.19 -17.19
C TYR A 18 2.75 10.26 -16.10
N ALA A 19 2.84 9.90 -14.82
CA ALA A 19 2.64 10.85 -13.73
C ALA A 19 3.75 11.94 -13.72
N PRO A 20 3.39 13.24 -13.54
CA PRO A 20 4.36 14.31 -13.35
C PRO A 20 5.28 14.02 -12.16
N GLY A 21 6.56 14.40 -12.25
CA GLY A 21 7.57 14.07 -11.24
C GLY A 21 7.15 14.43 -9.81
N ARG A 22 6.53 15.60 -9.61
CA ARG A 22 6.06 16.09 -8.31
C ARG A 22 4.99 15.23 -7.62
N VAL A 23 4.23 14.44 -8.38
CA VAL A 23 3.16 13.58 -7.82
C VAL A 23 3.48 12.10 -7.95
N ARG A 24 4.60 11.74 -8.57
CA ARG A 24 4.95 10.35 -8.85
C ARG A 24 5.08 9.52 -7.58
N GLU A 25 5.78 10.04 -6.57
CA GLU A 25 5.98 9.33 -5.30
C GLU A 25 4.68 9.22 -4.47
N PRO A 26 3.89 10.29 -4.26
CA PRO A 26 2.56 10.16 -3.65
C PRO A 26 1.61 9.20 -4.40
N THR A 27 1.68 9.20 -5.74
CA THR A 27 0.86 8.30 -6.57
C THR A 27 1.31 6.84 -6.41
N LEU A 28 2.62 6.59 -6.36
CA LEU A 28 3.17 5.27 -6.07
C LEU A 28 2.72 4.77 -4.68
N ALA A 29 2.80 5.63 -3.65
CA ALA A 29 2.36 5.30 -2.30
C ALA A 29 0.88 4.86 -2.28
N LEU A 30 0.01 5.65 -2.90
CA LEU A 30 -1.43 5.38 -2.96
C LEU A 30 -1.74 4.06 -3.69
N LEU A 31 -1.13 3.83 -4.86
CA LEU A 31 -1.35 2.62 -5.65
C LEU A 31 -0.80 1.36 -4.96
N ALA A 32 0.34 1.48 -4.28
CA ALA A 32 0.93 0.38 -3.53
C ALA A 32 0.08 0.03 -2.30
N LEU A 33 -0.46 1.03 -1.61
CA LEU A 33 -1.41 0.85 -0.51
C LEU A 33 -2.66 0.11 -0.99
N ASP A 34 -3.31 0.58 -2.06
CA ASP A 34 -4.48 -0.09 -2.63
C ASP A 34 -4.19 -1.55 -3.00
N SER A 35 -3.07 -1.79 -3.69
CA SER A 35 -2.63 -3.14 -4.08
C SER A 35 -2.44 -4.06 -2.87
N ARG A 36 -1.88 -3.53 -1.77
CA ARG A 36 -1.67 -4.26 -0.52
C ARG A 36 -2.99 -4.61 0.18
N LEU A 37 -3.89 -3.63 0.33
CA LEU A 37 -5.21 -3.83 0.95
C LEU A 37 -6.07 -4.80 0.13
N ALA A 38 -6.06 -4.67 -1.20
CA ALA A 38 -6.75 -5.59 -2.09
C ALA A 38 -6.14 -7.01 -2.01
N GLY A 39 -4.82 -7.12 -1.82
CA GLY A 39 -4.14 -8.39 -1.56
C GLY A 39 -4.62 -9.07 -0.27
N ILE A 40 -4.80 -8.30 0.80
CA ILE A 40 -5.38 -8.80 2.06
C ILE A 40 -6.76 -9.39 1.81
N LEU A 41 -7.63 -8.62 1.15
CA LEU A 41 -9.00 -9.05 0.83
C LEU A 41 -9.03 -10.31 -0.04
N ARG A 42 -8.18 -10.40 -1.07
CA ARG A 42 -8.10 -11.58 -1.95
C ARG A 42 -7.57 -12.83 -1.26
N SER A 43 -6.66 -12.66 -0.29
CA SER A 43 -6.02 -13.78 0.42
C SER A 43 -6.86 -14.34 1.58
N ALA A 44 -7.87 -13.60 2.05
CA ALA A 44 -8.60 -13.96 3.24
C ALA A 44 -9.75 -14.92 2.92
N SER A 45 -9.65 -16.16 3.38
CA SER A 45 -10.73 -17.15 3.29
C SER A 45 -11.83 -16.89 4.31
N GLU A 46 -11.50 -16.25 5.44
CA GLU A 46 -12.43 -15.90 6.51
C GLU A 46 -12.65 -14.38 6.54
N PRO A 47 -13.87 -13.89 6.25
CA PRO A 47 -14.16 -12.45 6.20
C PRO A 47 -13.78 -11.71 7.48
N MET A 48 -13.96 -12.35 8.65
CA MET A 48 -13.64 -11.75 9.94
C MET A 48 -12.14 -11.46 10.10
N LEU A 49 -11.26 -12.37 9.65
CA LEU A 49 -9.81 -12.16 9.70
C LEU A 49 -9.36 -11.02 8.78
N ALA A 50 -10.02 -10.86 7.63
CA ALA A 50 -9.77 -9.72 6.74
C ALA A 50 -10.09 -8.40 7.45
N GLN A 51 -11.23 -8.32 8.14
CA GLN A 51 -11.66 -7.13 8.87
C GLN A 51 -10.69 -6.75 9.99
N ILE A 52 -10.22 -7.73 10.77
CA ILE A 52 -9.21 -7.49 11.83
C ILE A 52 -7.93 -6.91 11.24
N ARG A 53 -7.46 -7.45 10.12
CA ARG A 53 -6.24 -6.96 9.46
C ARG A 53 -6.41 -5.55 8.89
N LEU A 54 -7.56 -5.26 8.30
CA LEU A 54 -7.87 -3.90 7.81
C LEU A 54 -8.01 -2.88 8.94
N ALA A 55 -8.61 -3.29 10.07
CA ALA A 55 -8.68 -2.44 11.26
C ALA A 55 -7.27 -2.10 11.77
N TRP A 56 -6.37 -3.09 11.85
CA TRP A 56 -4.98 -2.85 12.18
C TRP A 56 -4.30 -1.87 11.20
N TRP A 57 -4.52 -2.03 9.89
CA TRP A 57 -3.96 -1.12 8.87
C TRP A 57 -4.45 0.32 9.04
N ARG A 58 -5.75 0.51 9.30
CA ARG A 58 -6.32 1.83 9.59
C ARG A 58 -5.65 2.45 10.82
N ASP A 59 -5.49 1.67 11.88
CA ASP A 59 -4.90 2.14 13.13
C ASP A 59 -3.41 2.47 12.97
N MET A 60 -2.66 1.75 12.10
CA MET A 60 -1.28 2.11 11.74
C MET A 60 -1.18 3.39 10.92
N LEU A 61 -2.08 3.58 9.94
CA LEU A 61 -2.11 4.81 9.14
C LEU A 61 -2.47 6.05 9.97
N ALA A 62 -3.22 5.87 11.06
CA ALA A 62 -3.55 6.93 12.01
C ALA A 62 -2.38 7.35 12.91
N ARG A 63 -1.31 6.54 13.00
CA ARG A 63 -0.10 6.90 13.75
C ARG A 63 0.76 7.89 12.98
N GLU A 64 1.53 8.67 13.73
CA GLU A 64 2.60 9.53 13.20
C GLU A 64 3.59 8.69 12.39
N ALA A 65 4.13 9.26 11.31
CA ALA A 65 5.05 8.53 10.42
C ALA A 65 6.27 7.98 11.17
N ALA A 66 6.75 8.71 12.20
CA ALA A 66 7.86 8.29 13.05
C ALA A 66 7.56 7.08 13.95
N GLU A 67 6.30 6.74 14.17
CA GLU A 67 5.86 5.64 15.05
C GLU A 67 5.40 4.40 14.29
N ARG A 68 5.43 4.44 12.95
CA ARG A 68 5.00 3.33 12.11
C ARG A 68 6.10 2.27 12.01
N PRO A 69 5.75 0.97 12.04
CA PRO A 69 6.73 -0.10 11.88
C PRO A 69 7.37 -0.04 10.49
N GLY A 70 8.71 -0.10 10.44
CA GLY A 70 9.49 0.00 9.19
C GLY A 70 9.50 -1.25 8.32
N ASP A 71 8.89 -2.35 8.78
CA ASP A 71 8.86 -3.63 8.07
C ASP A 71 7.87 -3.63 6.89
N GLU A 72 6.91 -2.71 6.85
CA GLU A 72 5.97 -2.54 5.73
C GLU A 72 6.43 -1.40 4.81
N PRO A 73 6.90 -1.71 3.58
CA PRO A 73 7.51 -0.71 2.70
C PRO A 73 6.55 0.39 2.25
N VAL A 74 5.24 0.13 2.24
CA VAL A 74 4.22 1.13 1.92
C VAL A 74 4.06 2.18 3.04
N LEU A 75 4.34 1.81 4.30
CA LEU A 75 4.23 2.71 5.44
C LEU A 75 5.48 3.59 5.62
N ALA A 76 6.56 3.30 4.89
CA ALA A 76 7.85 4.00 4.95
C ALA A 76 8.01 5.13 3.90
N LEU A 77 7.03 5.33 3.02
CA LEU A 77 6.93 6.46 2.08
C LEU A 77 6.33 7.69 2.78
#